data_AF-A0A392R839-F1
#
_entry.id   AF-A0A392R839-F1
#
_cell.length_a   1.000
_cell.length_b   1.000
_cell.length_c   1.000
_cell.angle_alpha   90.00
_cell.angle_beta   90.00
_cell.angle_gamma   90.00
#
_symmetry.space_group_name_H-M   'P 1'
#
loop_
_entity.id
_entity.type
_entity.pdbx_description
1 polymer ?
#
loop_
_entity_poly.entity_id
_entity_poly.type
_entity_poly.pdbx_seq_one_letter_code
_entity_poly.pdbx_strand_id
1 'polypeptide(L)'
;MKLDVPRFNGDDALGWIFKISQFFEYHDTPESERLTVASFYMEGPALGWFQWMSRNGQLTSWSALLHALETRFAPSQYDDPKGALFKLTQKGTVNDYLTEFESLANRIVGLPSSFLLSCFISGLAPDVRREV
;
A
#
# COMPACT_ATOMS: atom_id res chain seq x y z
N MET A 1 -20.90 4.32 13.16
CA MET A 1 -19.80 3.44 12.72
C MET A 1 -18.49 4.14 13.09
N LYS A 2 -17.61 3.51 13.86
CA LYS A 2 -16.32 4.08 14.23
C LYS A 2 -15.31 3.56 13.21
N LEU A 3 -14.72 4.44 12.41
CA LEU A 3 -13.61 4.07 11.53
C LEU A 3 -12.39 3.82 12.42
N ASP A 4 -11.93 2.56 12.47
CA ASP A 4 -10.65 2.26 13.10
C ASP A 4 -9.54 2.67 12.15
N VAL A 5 -8.69 3.58 12.62
CA VAL A 5 -7.52 4.01 11.87
C VAL A 5 -6.46 2.92 12.00
N PRO A 6 -5.92 2.42 10.87
CA PRO A 6 -4.89 1.39 10.92
C PRO A 6 -3.62 1.95 11.57
N ARG A 7 -2.96 1.15 12.39
CA ARG A 7 -1.61 1.46 12.85
C ARG A 7 -0.61 1.21 11.72
N PHE A 8 0.50 1.92 11.76
CA PHE A 8 1.57 1.84 10.76
C PHE A 8 2.88 1.44 11.42
N ASN A 9 3.37 0.26 11.07
CA ASN A 9 4.65 -0.29 11.49
C ASN A 9 5.75 -0.14 10.42
N GLY A 10 5.38 0.27 9.20
CA GLY A 10 6.26 0.32 8.02
C GLY A 10 5.75 -0.52 6.83
N ASP A 11 4.80 -1.42 7.06
CA ASP A 11 4.24 -2.29 6.02
C ASP A 11 3.10 -1.60 5.26
N ASP A 12 2.99 -1.88 3.94
CA ASP A 12 1.95 -1.35 3.05
C ASP A 12 1.74 0.18 3.19
N ALA A 13 2.80 0.94 2.97
CA ALA A 13 2.77 2.40 3.10
C ALA A 13 1.69 3.07 2.25
N LEU A 14 1.49 2.60 1.01
CA LEU A 14 0.49 3.15 0.11
C LEU A 14 -0.93 2.87 0.62
N GLY A 15 -1.22 1.65 1.07
CA GLY A 15 -2.51 1.31 1.66
C GLY A 15 -2.78 2.07 2.96
N TRP A 16 -1.75 2.29 3.79
CA TRP A 16 -1.88 3.10 4.99
C TRP A 16 -2.16 4.57 4.67
N ILE A 17 -1.40 5.19 3.75
CA ILE A 17 -1.58 6.57 3.29
C ILE A 17 -3.01 6.78 2.75
N PHE A 18 -3.50 5.84 1.95
CA PHE A 18 -4.86 5.90 1.42
C PHE A 18 -5.90 5.92 2.55
N LYS A 19 -5.81 4.96 3.49
CA LYS A 19 -6.77 4.84 4.60
C LYS A 19 -6.76 6.05 5.54
N ILE A 20 -5.58 6.54 5.94
CA ILE A 20 -5.49 7.71 6.83
C ILE A 20 -5.98 8.99 6.13
N SER A 21 -5.77 9.12 4.82
CA SER A 21 -6.27 10.27 4.06
C SER A 21 -7.80 10.25 3.97
N GLN A 22 -8.41 9.09 3.69
CA GLN A 22 -9.86 8.92 3.72
C GLN A 22 -10.45 9.21 5.10
N PHE A 23 -9.78 8.80 6.18
CA PHE A 23 -10.18 9.13 7.54
C PHE A 23 -10.22 10.65 7.77
N PHE A 24 -9.17 11.38 7.36
CA PHE A 24 -9.13 12.83 7.53
C PHE A 24 -10.14 13.58 6.67
N GLU A 25 -10.40 13.09 5.45
CA GLU A 25 -11.45 13.64 4.59
C GLU A 25 -12.84 13.43 5.22
N TYR A 26 -13.14 12.23 5.71
CA TYR A 26 -14.43 11.91 6.32
C TYR A 26 -14.70 12.73 7.60
N HIS A 27 -13.66 13.03 8.37
CA HIS A 27 -13.76 13.78 9.63
C HIS A 27 -13.49 15.29 9.48
N ASP A 28 -13.35 15.81 8.25
CA ASP A 28 -12.99 17.21 7.98
C ASP A 28 -11.76 17.67 8.81
N THR A 29 -10.78 16.78 9.01
CA THR A 29 -9.64 17.04 9.90
C THR A 29 -8.74 18.13 9.31
N PRO A 30 -8.53 19.26 10.02
CA PRO A 30 -7.67 20.34 9.57
C PRO A 30 -6.25 19.87 9.31
N GLU A 31 -5.61 20.37 8.24
CA GLU A 31 -4.26 19.93 7.85
C GLU A 31 -3.22 20.13 8.97
N SER A 32 -3.37 21.18 9.77
CA SER A 32 -2.52 21.48 10.94
C SER A 32 -2.56 20.40 12.02
N GLU A 33 -3.64 19.63 12.10
CA GLU A 33 -3.82 18.56 13.09
C GLU A 33 -3.39 17.19 12.57
N ARG A 34 -3.35 17.00 11.25
CA ARG A 34 -3.11 15.69 10.63
C ARG A 34 -1.78 15.06 11.03
N LEU A 35 -0.71 15.85 11.12
CA LEU A 35 0.60 15.35 11.58
C LEU A 35 0.54 14.82 13.01
N THR A 36 -0.11 15.57 13.91
CA THR A 36 -0.29 15.17 15.30
C THR A 36 -1.15 13.92 15.39
N VAL A 37 -2.27 13.87 14.67
CA VAL A 37 -3.15 12.70 14.69
C VAL A 37 -2.44 11.46 14.13
N ALA A 38 -1.75 11.58 12.99
CA ALA A 38 -1.00 10.49 12.37
C ALA A 38 0.08 9.91 13.31
N SER A 39 0.72 10.75 14.13
CA SER A 39 1.75 10.30 15.07
C SER A 39 1.24 9.26 16.08
N PHE A 40 -0.04 9.30 16.47
CA PHE A 40 -0.63 8.33 17.40
C PHE A 40 -0.79 6.93 16.80
N TYR A 41 -0.77 6.83 15.48
CA TYR A 41 -0.93 5.57 14.75
C TYR A 41 0.40 4.99 14.26
N MET A 42 1.52 5.69 14.47
CA MET A 42 2.84 5.16 14.18
C MET A 42 3.27 4.18 15.28
N GLU A 43 3.77 3.01 14.89
CA GLU A 43 4.30 2.00 15.80
C GLU A 43 5.56 1.32 15.25
N GLY A 44 6.20 0.51 16.09
CA GLY A 44 7.37 -0.27 15.69
C GLY A 44 8.50 0.57 15.05
N PRO A 45 9.16 0.07 14.00
CA PRO A 45 10.23 0.79 13.30
C PRO A 45 9.80 2.13 12.70
N ALA A 46 8.55 2.26 12.22
CA ALA A 46 8.03 3.50 11.66
C ALA A 46 7.94 4.62 12.70
N LEU A 47 7.59 4.31 13.95
CA LEU A 47 7.58 5.29 15.04
C LEU A 47 8.98 5.87 15.32
N GLY A 48 10.01 5.03 15.38
CA GLY A 48 11.39 5.48 15.60
C GLY A 48 11.87 6.42 14.49
N TRP A 49 11.54 6.09 13.24
CA TRP A 49 11.82 6.95 12.08
C TRP A 49 11.05 8.28 12.14
N PHE A 50 9.75 8.24 12.46
CA PHE A 50 8.92 9.44 12.57
C PHE A 50 9.46 10.40 13.64
N GLN A 51 9.84 9.87 14.82
CA GLN A 51 10.44 10.65 15.90
C GLN A 51 11.74 11.32 15.47
N TRP A 52 12.61 10.61 14.73
CA TRP A 52 13.82 11.19 14.19
C TRP A 52 13.52 12.32 13.20
N MET A 53 12.60 12.11 12.25
CA MET A 53 12.20 13.12 11.27
C MET A 53 11.63 14.38 11.94
N SER A 54 10.75 14.21 12.93
CA SER A 54 10.15 15.31 13.70
C SER A 54 11.21 16.10 14.49
N ARG A 55 12.12 15.42 15.20
CA ARG A 55 13.20 16.07 15.98
C ARG A 55 14.16 16.88 15.11
N ASN A 56 14.37 16.45 13.86
CA ASN A 56 15.25 17.12 12.91
C ASN A 56 14.50 18.14 12.02
N GLY A 57 13.25 18.50 12.36
CA GLY A 57 12.47 19.49 11.62
C GLY A 57 12.17 19.11 10.17
N GLN A 58 12.21 17.81 9.84
CA GLN A 58 12.00 17.32 8.47
C GLN A 58 10.52 17.17 8.09
N LEU A 59 9.62 17.19 9.09
CA LEU A 59 8.16 17.10 8.88
C LEU A 59 7.53 18.47 9.09
N THR A 60 7.43 19.25 8.00
CA THR A 60 6.92 20.62 8.03
C THR A 60 5.45 20.74 7.65
N SER A 61 4.89 19.72 6.99
CA SER A 61 3.50 19.69 6.54
C SER A 61 2.98 18.25 6.43
N TRP A 62 1.66 18.10 6.29
CA TRP A 62 1.04 16.81 5.99
C TRP A 62 1.59 16.22 4.67
N SER A 63 1.71 17.05 3.63
CA SER A 63 2.29 16.65 2.35
C SER A 63 3.74 16.17 2.45
N ALA A 64 4.55 16.81 3.31
CA ALA A 64 5.93 16.39 3.55
C ALA A 64 5.99 15.00 4.21
N LEU A 65 5.07 14.71 5.14
CA LEU A 65 4.97 13.38 5.74
C LEU A 65 4.57 12.32 4.70
N LEU A 66 3.56 12.57 3.87
CA LEU A 66 3.14 11.62 2.83
C LEU A 66 4.28 11.28 1.88
N HIS A 67 4.97 12.30 1.37
CA HIS A 67 6.13 12.11 0.50
C HIS A 67 7.26 11.33 1.20
N ALA A 68 7.51 11.63 2.48
CA ALA A 68 8.54 10.95 3.25
C ALA A 68 8.19 9.48 3.51
N LEU A 69 6.92 9.17 3.78
CA LEU A 69 6.41 7.80 3.93
C LEU A 69 6.53 7.03 2.62
N GLU A 70 6.14 7.63 1.50
CA GLU A 70 6.30 7.02 0.17
C GLU A 70 7.78 6.75 -0.13
N THR A 71 8.65 7.74 0.07
CA THR A 71 10.09 7.60 -0.21
C THR A 71 10.74 6.51 0.64
N ARG A 72 10.31 6.37 1.90
CA ARG A 72 10.95 5.46 2.86
C ARG A 72 10.37 4.04 2.84
N PHE A 73 9.06 3.91 2.69
CA PHE A 73 8.32 2.68 2.91
C PHE A 73 7.48 2.25 1.72
N ALA A 74 7.25 3.12 0.71
CA ALA A 74 6.69 2.59 -0.53
C ALA A 74 7.74 1.72 -1.21
N PRO A 75 7.29 0.69 -1.93
CA PRO A 75 8.21 -0.14 -2.68
C PRO A 75 8.97 0.71 -3.69
N SER A 76 10.30 0.48 -3.80
CA SER A 76 11.19 1.33 -4.59
C SER A 76 10.76 1.43 -6.07
N GLN A 77 11.27 2.42 -6.80
CA GLN A 77 11.07 2.53 -8.26
C GLN A 77 11.62 1.34 -9.07
N TYR A 78 12.43 0.47 -8.44
CA TYR A 78 12.86 -0.81 -9.01
C TYR A 78 11.84 -1.93 -8.82
N ASP A 79 10.79 -1.68 -8.02
CA ASP A 79 9.67 -2.57 -7.91
C ASP A 79 8.81 -2.37 -9.17
N ASP A 80 8.90 -3.32 -10.08
CA ASP A 80 8.14 -3.37 -11.32
C ASP A 80 6.91 -4.24 -11.10
N PRO A 81 5.80 -3.70 -10.55
CA PRO A 81 4.61 -4.49 -10.26
C PRO A 81 4.02 -5.10 -11.52
N LYS A 82 4.22 -4.47 -12.70
CA LYS A 82 3.84 -5.05 -13.99
C LYS A 82 4.67 -6.28 -14.28
N GLY A 83 5.99 -6.17 -14.22
CA GLY A 83 6.92 -7.29 -14.41
C GLY A 83 6.72 -8.42 -13.39
N ALA A 84 6.42 -8.09 -12.14
CA ALA A 84 6.09 -9.07 -11.11
C ALA A 84 4.75 -9.78 -11.43
N LEU A 85 3.71 -9.03 -11.79
CA LEU A 85 2.41 -9.58 -12.18
C LEU A 85 2.50 -10.47 -13.43
N PHE A 86 3.36 -10.12 -14.39
CA PHE A 86 3.64 -10.96 -15.57
C PHE A 86 4.34 -12.27 -15.25
N LYS A 87 5.15 -12.29 -14.19
CA LYS A 87 5.91 -13.47 -13.77
C LYS A 87 5.20 -14.27 -12.68
N LEU A 88 4.08 -13.77 -12.19
CA LEU A 88 3.36 -14.38 -11.08
C LEU A 88 2.76 -15.72 -11.51
N THR A 89 3.11 -16.78 -10.79
CA THR A 89 2.58 -18.13 -11.00
C THR A 89 2.05 -18.71 -9.69
N GLN A 90 0.94 -19.43 -9.77
CA GLN A 90 0.35 -20.13 -8.64
C GLN A 90 1.32 -21.22 -8.14
N LYS A 91 1.80 -21.08 -6.90
CA LYS A 91 2.64 -22.08 -6.22
C LYS A 91 1.91 -22.82 -5.10
N GLY A 92 0.86 -22.21 -4.55
CA GLY A 92 0.07 -22.72 -3.43
C GLY A 92 -1.41 -22.79 -3.79
N THR A 93 -2.26 -22.39 -2.85
CA THR A 93 -3.70 -22.36 -3.09
C THR A 93 -4.06 -21.25 -4.08
N VAL A 94 -5.22 -21.37 -4.73
CA VAL A 94 -5.76 -20.31 -5.59
C VAL A 94 -5.99 -19.02 -4.79
N ASN A 95 -6.34 -19.13 -3.51
CA ASN A 95 -6.60 -17.97 -2.65
C ASN A 95 -5.32 -17.19 -2.33
N ASP A 96 -4.20 -17.88 -2.08
CA ASP A 96 -2.90 -17.24 -1.87
C ASP A 96 -2.46 -16.52 -3.15
N TYR A 97 -2.60 -17.19 -4.30
CA TYR A 97 -2.32 -16.60 -5.61
C TYR A 97 -3.18 -15.37 -5.90
N LEU A 98 -4.48 -15.43 -5.61
CA LEU A 98 -5.40 -14.31 -5.78
C LEU A 98 -4.99 -13.12 -4.91
N THR A 99 -4.64 -13.36 -3.65
CA THR A 99 -4.19 -12.30 -2.72
C THR A 99 -2.92 -11.61 -3.24
N GLU A 100 -1.95 -12.39 -3.74
CA GLU A 100 -0.72 -11.83 -4.31
C GLU A 100 -0.99 -11.08 -5.62
N PHE A 101 -1.87 -11.61 -6.47
CA PHE A 101 -2.29 -10.97 -7.71
C PHE A 101 -2.97 -9.62 -7.45
N GLU A 102 -3.92 -9.55 -6.52
CA GLU A 102 -4.63 -8.31 -6.15
C GLU A 102 -3.67 -7.27 -5.57
N SER A 103 -2.73 -7.70 -4.72
CA SER A 103 -1.69 -6.83 -4.18
C SER A 103 -0.85 -6.16 -5.28
N LEU A 104 -0.46 -6.92 -6.31
CA LEU A 104 0.27 -6.39 -7.46
C LEU A 104 -0.61 -5.53 -8.38
N ALA A 105 -1.85 -5.97 -8.65
CA ALA A 105 -2.79 -5.26 -9.53
C ALA A 105 -3.18 -3.90 -8.97
N ASN A 106 -3.39 -3.78 -7.65
CA ASN A 106 -3.69 -2.52 -6.98
C ASN A 106 -2.61 -1.44 -7.14
N ARG A 107 -1.39 -1.86 -7.49
CA ARG A 107 -0.23 -0.97 -7.69
C ARG A 107 -0.03 -0.59 -9.16
N ILE A 108 -0.89 -1.05 -10.08
CA ILE A 108 -0.78 -0.79 -11.51
C ILE A 108 -1.94 0.09 -11.98
N VAL A 109 -1.60 1.22 -12.61
CA VAL A 109 -2.57 2.13 -13.23
C VAL A 109 -2.54 1.99 -14.76
N GLY A 110 -3.71 2.00 -15.39
CA GLY A 110 -3.87 2.09 -16.84
C GLY A 110 -3.76 0.77 -17.62
N LEU A 111 -3.74 -0.39 -16.97
CA LEU A 111 -3.88 -1.67 -17.67
C LEU A 111 -5.35 -2.01 -17.92
N PRO A 112 -5.73 -2.48 -19.12
CA PRO A 112 -7.09 -2.95 -19.39
C PRO A 112 -7.47 -4.14 -18.50
N SER A 113 -8.73 -4.21 -18.07
CA SER A 113 -9.24 -5.33 -17.26
C SER A 113 -9.11 -6.68 -17.95
N SER A 114 -9.31 -6.73 -19.27
CA SER A 114 -9.10 -7.93 -20.10
C SER A 114 -7.65 -8.42 -20.06
N PHE A 115 -6.71 -7.50 -19.91
CA PHE A 115 -5.30 -7.81 -19.83
C PHE A 115 -4.94 -8.40 -18.46
N LEU A 116 -5.43 -7.79 -17.38
CA LEU A 116 -5.30 -8.35 -16.03
C LEU A 116 -5.89 -9.75 -15.93
N LEU A 117 -7.07 -9.97 -16.53
CA LEU A 117 -7.69 -11.30 -16.59
C LEU A 117 -6.80 -12.31 -17.33
N SER A 118 -6.21 -11.90 -18.47
CA SER A 118 -5.29 -12.74 -19.23
C SER A 118 -4.06 -13.12 -18.41
N CYS A 119 -3.48 -12.17 -17.67
CA CYS A 119 -2.37 -12.42 -16.76
C CYS A 119 -2.76 -13.40 -15.64
N PHE A 120 -3.91 -13.19 -15.00
CA PHE A 120 -4.42 -14.06 -13.94
C PHE A 120 -4.57 -15.51 -14.43
N ILE A 121 -5.28 -15.72 -15.54
CA ILE A 121 -5.48 -17.05 -16.11
C ILE A 121 -4.15 -17.69 -16.53
N SER A 122 -3.23 -16.90 -17.09
CA SER A 122 -1.93 -17.43 -17.54
C SER A 122 -1.05 -17.93 -16.39
N GLY A 123 -1.16 -17.31 -15.21
CA GLY A 123 -0.38 -17.66 -14.01
C GLY A 123 -0.99 -18.77 -13.17
N LEU A 124 -2.24 -19.19 -13.42
CA LEU A 124 -2.86 -20.33 -12.74
C LEU A 124 -2.11 -21.64 -13.00
N ALA A 125 -2.17 -22.54 -12.02
CA ALA A 125 -1.59 -23.87 -12.15
C ALA A 125 -2.26 -24.64 -13.32
N PRO A 126 -1.51 -25.50 -14.05
CA PRO A 126 -2.02 -26.11 -15.28
C PRO A 126 -3.30 -26.94 -15.12
N ASP A 127 -3.49 -27.53 -13.95
CA ASP A 127 -4.68 -28.29 -13.54
C ASP A 127 -5.88 -27.38 -13.35
N VAL A 128 -5.76 -26.32 -12.55
CA VAL A 128 -6.83 -25.32 -12.33
C VAL A 128 -7.19 -24.60 -13.62
N ARG A 129 -6.19 -24.21 -14.43
CA ARG A 129 -6.39 -23.48 -15.68
C ARG A 129 -7.21 -24.24 -16.71
N ARG A 130 -7.27 -25.58 -16.65
CA ARG A 130 -8.08 -26.39 -17.56
C ARG A 130 -9.57 -26.38 -17.20
N GLU A 131 -9.91 -25.95 -16.00
CA GLU A 131 -11.29 -25.91 -15.49
C GLU A 131 -11.93 -24.52 -15.64
N VAL A 132 -11.18 -23.53 -16.12
CA VAL A 132 -11.59 -22.13 -16.25
C VAL A 132 -11.95 -21.78 -17.69
#